data_AF-A0A7J2VA59-F1
#
_entry.id   AF-A0A7J2VA59-F1
#
_cell.length_a   1.000
_cell.length_b   1.000
_cell.length_c   1.000
_cell.angle_alpha   90.00
_cell.angle_beta   90.00
_cell.angle_gamma   90.00
#
_symmetry.space_group_name_H-M   'P 1'
#
loop_
_entity.id
_entity.type
_entity.pdbx_description
1 polymer ?
#
loop_
_entity_poly.entity_id
_entity_poly.type
_entity_poly.pdbx_seq_one_letter_code
_entity_poly.pdbx_strand_id
1 'polypeptide(L)'
;MKFNKRVSFLVIFFLLFILTITPRSVVEDFSFPCYRDEEVYISCGTAYVLNSTPPVLCNFEHPPFAKYFIGLFSILGIARFIYVGLALASGVLLYLLVRGFSGGNWICGVIVFLFFSFDTIVFNTHRFLLLDPVALFFTLLSVY
;
A
#
# COMPACT_ATOMS: atom_id res chain seq x y z
N MET A 1 -31.96 2.69 14.56
CA MET A 1 -30.83 1.98 13.92
C MET A 1 -29.77 1.70 14.99
N LYS A 2 -29.65 0.46 15.50
CA LYS A 2 -28.58 0.12 16.46
C LYS A 2 -27.28 0.03 15.65
N PHE A 3 -26.45 1.07 15.72
CA PHE A 3 -25.10 1.00 15.16
C PHE A 3 -24.37 -0.17 15.83
N ASN A 4 -23.99 -1.16 15.03
CA ASN A 4 -23.25 -2.31 15.52
C ASN A 4 -21.89 -1.78 16.01
N LYS A 5 -21.66 -1.78 17.34
CA LYS A 5 -20.46 -1.21 17.97
C LYS A 5 -19.16 -1.71 17.32
N ARG A 6 -19.18 -2.90 16.72
CA ARG A 6 -18.07 -3.51 15.97
C ARG A 6 -17.73 -2.76 14.68
N VAL A 7 -18.73 -2.26 13.96
CA VAL A 7 -18.55 -1.49 12.72
C VAL A 7 -18.09 -0.06 13.05
N SER A 8 -18.61 0.54 14.11
CA SER A 8 -18.20 1.88 14.55
C SER A 8 -16.71 1.96 14.89
N PHE A 9 -16.15 0.93 15.54
CA PHE A 9 -14.73 0.91 15.91
C PHE A 9 -13.80 0.84 14.69
N LEU A 10 -14.11 -0.04 13.72
CA LEU A 10 -13.35 -0.17 12.47
C LEU A 10 -13.38 1.12 11.64
N VAL A 11 -14.54 1.80 11.59
CA VAL A 11 -14.68 3.06 10.85
C VAL A 11 -13.89 4.19 11.50
N ILE A 12 -13.93 4.31 12.83
CA ILE A 12 -13.13 5.32 13.56
C ILE A 12 -11.64 5.06 13.36
N PHE A 13 -11.22 3.79 13.39
CA PHE A 13 -9.82 3.44 13.18
C PHE A 13 -9.37 3.66 11.74
N PHE A 14 -10.21 3.35 10.75
CA PHE A 14 -9.97 3.67 9.34
C PHE A 14 -9.77 5.17 9.13
N LEU A 15 -10.57 6.01 9.80
CA LEU A 15 -10.42 7.46 9.78
C LEU A 15 -9.11 7.92 10.44
N LEU A 16 -8.70 7.31 11.56
CA LEU A 16 -7.42 7.61 12.22
C LEU A 16 -6.23 7.17 11.36
N PHE A 17 -6.31 6.02 10.71
CA PHE A 17 -5.28 5.51 9.79
C PHE A 17 -5.11 6.45 8.58
N ILE A 18 -6.23 6.88 7.99
CA ILE A 18 -6.20 7.89 6.93
C ILE A 18 -5.52 9.16 7.44
N LEU A 19 -5.89 9.67 8.62
CA LEU A 19 -5.28 10.87 9.21
C LEU A 19 -3.78 10.72 9.50
N THR A 20 -3.30 9.52 9.81
CA THR A 20 -1.86 9.25 10.01
C THR A 20 -1.07 9.11 8.72
N ILE A 21 -1.72 8.66 7.63
CA ILE A 21 -1.05 8.40 6.35
C ILE A 21 -1.24 9.51 5.33
N THR A 22 -2.26 10.36 5.45
CA THR A 22 -2.26 11.66 4.77
C THR A 22 -1.35 12.58 5.57
N PRO A 23 -0.07 12.76 5.20
CA PRO A 23 0.69 13.80 5.85
C PRO A 23 -0.03 15.12 5.59
N ARG A 24 -0.03 16.00 6.60
CA ARG A 24 -0.53 17.38 6.50
C ARG A 24 0.12 18.18 5.35
N SER A 25 1.14 17.61 4.70
CA SER A 25 1.87 18.12 3.54
C SER A 25 1.30 17.72 2.17
N VAL A 26 0.11 17.12 2.08
CA VAL A 26 -0.59 16.92 0.79
C VAL A 26 -0.99 18.26 0.13
N VAL A 27 -0.85 19.40 0.84
CA VAL A 27 -1.24 20.72 0.34
C VAL A 27 -0.04 21.63 0.01
N GLU A 28 1.17 21.39 0.53
CA GLU A 28 2.30 22.31 0.30
C GLU A 28 3.64 21.58 0.14
N ASP A 29 4.17 21.62 -1.09
CA ASP A 29 5.56 21.93 -1.47
C ASP A 29 6.72 21.39 -0.59
N PHE A 30 6.60 20.19 -0.04
CA PHE A 30 7.74 19.45 0.46
C PHE A 30 8.22 18.49 -0.63
N SER A 31 9.40 18.77 -1.18
CA SER A 31 10.20 17.81 -1.94
C SER A 31 10.55 16.64 -1.02
N PHE A 32 9.62 15.68 -0.94
CA PHE A 32 9.86 14.43 -0.27
C PHE A 32 11.13 13.80 -0.86
N PRO A 33 12.09 13.37 -0.04
CA PRO A 33 13.29 12.72 -0.55
C PRO A 33 12.84 11.50 -1.38
N CYS A 34 13.13 11.52 -2.67
CA CYS A 34 12.82 10.42 -3.57
C CYS A 34 13.91 9.37 -3.40
N TYR A 35 13.52 8.10 -3.19
CA TYR A 35 14.50 7.03 -3.26
C TYR A 35 14.89 6.82 -4.73
N ARG A 36 16.17 6.50 -4.97
CA ARG A 36 16.65 6.20 -6.33
C ARG A 36 15.81 5.13 -7.01
N ASP A 37 15.38 4.13 -6.26
CA ASP A 37 14.54 3.05 -6.76
C ASP A 37 13.14 3.55 -7.17
N GLU A 38 12.55 4.48 -6.41
CA GLU A 38 11.27 5.11 -6.75
C GLU A 38 11.37 5.83 -8.11
N GLU A 39 12.45 6.60 -8.36
CA GLU A 39 12.67 7.25 -9.65
C GLU A 39 12.77 6.25 -10.80
N VAL A 40 13.52 5.15 -10.60
CA VAL A 40 13.68 4.10 -11.61
C VAL A 40 12.35 3.40 -11.89
N TYR A 41 11.56 3.08 -10.87
CA TYR A 41 10.29 2.38 -11.04
C TYR A 41 9.23 3.26 -11.70
N ILE A 42 9.16 4.56 -11.36
CA ILE A 42 8.30 5.52 -12.04
C ILE A 42 8.74 5.66 -13.50
N SER A 43 10.03 5.90 -13.76
CA SER A 43 10.56 6.10 -15.11
C SER A 43 10.34 4.88 -16.02
N CYS A 44 10.74 3.68 -15.57
CA CYS A 44 10.49 2.46 -16.34
C CYS A 44 8.99 2.16 -16.46
N GLY A 45 8.22 2.30 -15.39
CA GLY A 45 6.78 2.06 -15.40
C GLY A 45 6.03 2.95 -16.39
N THR A 46 6.35 4.24 -16.41
CA THR A 46 5.77 5.21 -17.37
C THR A 46 6.19 4.90 -18.80
N ALA A 47 7.46 4.53 -19.04
CA ALA A 47 7.92 4.09 -20.36
C ALA A 47 7.20 2.82 -20.85
N TYR A 48 6.94 1.86 -19.96
CA TYR A 48 6.19 0.65 -20.31
C TYR A 48 4.75 0.98 -20.76
N VAL A 49 4.10 1.93 -20.08
CA VAL A 49 2.70 2.29 -20.34
C VAL A 49 2.56 3.21 -21.56
N LEU A 50 3.39 4.25 -21.67
CA LEU A 50 3.25 5.27 -22.72
C LEU A 50 3.96 4.89 -24.02
N ASN A 51 5.15 4.29 -23.91
CA ASN A 51 6.01 4.04 -25.06
C ASN A 51 6.02 2.57 -25.49
N SER A 52 5.25 1.71 -24.81
CA SER A 52 5.29 0.26 -24.99
C SER A 52 6.71 -0.32 -24.87
N THR A 53 7.58 0.32 -24.07
CA THR A 53 8.96 -0.13 -23.90
C THR A 53 8.97 -1.56 -23.34
N PRO A 54 9.63 -2.52 -24.01
CA PRO A 54 9.72 -3.88 -23.50
C PRO A 54 10.40 -3.93 -22.11
N PRO A 55 9.86 -4.68 -21.13
CA PRO A 55 10.44 -4.74 -19.78
C PRO A 55 11.90 -5.17 -19.71
N VAL A 56 12.36 -5.95 -20.68
CA VAL A 56 13.76 -6.39 -20.78
C VAL A 56 14.74 -5.24 -21.04
N LEU A 57 14.26 -4.06 -21.46
CA LEU A 57 15.10 -2.90 -21.79
C LEU A 57 15.20 -1.86 -20.67
N CYS A 58 14.38 -1.95 -19.62
CA CYS A 58 14.40 -0.99 -18.51
C CYS A 58 14.19 -1.73 -17.20
N ASN A 59 15.18 -1.71 -16.31
CA ASN A 59 15.14 -2.37 -15.00
C ASN A 59 14.65 -3.84 -15.06
N PHE A 60 15.30 -4.68 -15.87
CA PHE A 60 14.88 -6.05 -16.12
C PHE A 60 15.03 -6.99 -14.90
N GLU A 61 15.68 -6.53 -13.83
CA GLU A 61 15.99 -7.32 -12.62
C GLU A 61 14.73 -7.77 -11.87
N HIS A 62 13.61 -7.05 -12.05
CA HIS A 62 12.33 -7.35 -11.40
C HIS A 62 11.21 -7.60 -12.41
N PRO A 63 10.25 -8.49 -12.07
CA PRO A 63 9.03 -8.70 -12.87
C PRO A 63 8.30 -7.38 -13.18
N PRO A 64 7.67 -7.25 -14.35
CA PRO A 64 7.19 -5.96 -14.83
C PRO A 64 5.90 -5.47 -14.16
N PHE A 65 5.11 -6.37 -13.57
CA PHE A 65 3.75 -6.07 -13.13
C PHE A 65 3.67 -4.89 -12.16
N ALA A 66 4.48 -4.88 -11.09
CA ALA A 66 4.47 -3.78 -10.12
C ALA A 66 4.91 -2.44 -10.75
N LYS A 67 5.85 -2.47 -11.72
CA LYS A 67 6.26 -1.28 -12.46
C LYS A 67 5.17 -0.76 -13.39
N TYR A 68 4.42 -1.64 -14.08
CA TYR A 68 3.22 -1.22 -14.83
C TYR A 68 2.20 -0.53 -13.92
N PHE A 69 1.96 -1.12 -12.75
CA PHE A 69 1.05 -0.57 -11.75
C PHE A 69 1.50 0.82 -11.28
N ILE A 70 2.77 0.97 -10.88
CA ILE A 70 3.36 2.26 -10.48
C ILE A 70 3.26 3.28 -11.62
N GLY A 71 3.68 2.91 -12.83
CA GLY A 71 3.67 3.78 -14.00
C GLY A 71 2.28 4.32 -14.34
N LEU A 72 1.29 3.44 -14.42
CA LEU A 72 -0.09 3.79 -14.73
C LEU A 72 -0.65 4.82 -13.74
N PHE A 73 -0.52 4.56 -12.45
CA PHE A 73 -1.05 5.48 -11.44
C PHE A 73 -0.20 6.74 -11.24
N SER A 74 1.07 6.71 -11.65
CA SER A 74 1.94 7.90 -11.65
C SER A 74 1.53 8.86 -12.77
N ILE A 75 1.20 8.35 -13.96
CA ILE A 75 0.65 9.14 -15.08
C ILE A 75 -0.66 9.82 -14.67
N LEU A 76 -1.50 9.12 -13.89
CA LEU A 76 -2.75 9.66 -13.37
C LEU A 76 -2.57 10.61 -12.17
N GLY A 77 -1.35 10.78 -11.65
CA GLY A 77 -1.07 11.64 -10.49
C GLY A 77 -1.62 11.11 -9.15
N ILE A 78 -2.02 9.84 -9.06
CA ILE A 78 -2.66 9.25 -7.88
C ILE A 78 -1.89 8.09 -7.24
N ALA A 79 -0.69 7.76 -7.73
CA ALA A 79 0.08 6.60 -7.28
C ALA A 79 0.27 6.51 -5.76
N ARG A 80 0.60 7.63 -5.09
CA ARG A 80 0.79 7.63 -3.63
C ARG A 80 -0.50 7.27 -2.89
N PHE A 81 -1.66 7.75 -3.34
CA PHE A 81 -2.95 7.38 -2.75
C PHE A 81 -3.27 5.89 -2.94
N ILE A 82 -2.90 5.33 -4.09
CA ILE A 82 -3.05 3.89 -4.33
C ILE A 82 -2.20 3.08 -3.34
N TYR A 83 -0.99 3.55 -3.00
CA TYR A 83 -0.13 2.89 -2.02
C TYR A 83 -0.70 2.96 -0.59
N VAL A 84 -1.39 4.04 -0.23
CA VAL A 84 -2.19 4.09 1.01
C VAL A 84 -3.30 3.04 0.97
N GLY A 85 -3.96 2.90 -0.17
CA GLY A 85 -4.95 1.85 -0.41
C GLY A 85 -4.37 0.44 -0.25
N LEU A 86 -3.18 0.19 -0.79
CA LEU A 86 -2.47 -1.09 -0.65
C LEU A 86 -2.07 -1.37 0.81
N ALA A 87 -1.64 -0.35 1.56
CA ALA A 87 -1.35 -0.48 2.98
C ALA A 87 -2.60 -0.92 3.76
N LEU A 88 -3.71 -0.22 3.55
CA LEU A 88 -5.01 -0.55 4.15
C LEU A 88 -5.45 -1.97 3.79
N ALA A 89 -5.42 -2.30 2.51
CA ALA A 89 -5.86 -3.59 2.02
C ALA A 89 -4.98 -4.73 2.57
N SER A 90 -3.67 -4.53 2.65
CA SER A 90 -2.73 -5.47 3.28
C SER A 90 -3.02 -5.68 4.76
N GLY A 91 -3.25 -4.59 5.51
CA GLY A 91 -3.64 -4.68 6.91
C GLY A 91 -4.97 -5.41 7.12
N VAL A 92 -5.97 -5.17 6.27
CA VAL A 92 -7.26 -5.88 6.32
C VAL A 92 -7.09 -7.36 5.99
N LEU A 93 -6.27 -7.70 4.99
CA LEU A 93 -5.95 -9.10 4.68
C LEU A 93 -5.27 -9.80 5.85
N LEU A 94 -4.30 -9.15 6.51
CA LEU A 94 -3.67 -9.67 7.71
C LEU A 94 -4.67 -9.90 8.85
N TYR A 95 -5.58 -8.95 9.07
CA TYR A 95 -6.68 -9.10 10.02
C TYR A 95 -7.51 -10.36 9.74
N LEU A 96 -7.92 -10.56 8.48
CA LEU A 96 -8.76 -11.68 8.05
C LEU A 96 -8.03 -13.01 8.19
N LEU A 97 -6.78 -13.09 7.74
CA LEU A 97 -5.91 -14.26 7.84
C LEU A 97 -5.74 -14.72 9.29
N VAL A 98 -5.33 -13.80 10.17
CA VAL A 98 -5.09 -14.13 11.59
C VAL A 98 -6.37 -14.52 12.29
N ARG A 99 -7.49 -13.83 11.99
CA ARG A 99 -8.80 -14.22 12.49
C ARG A 99 -9.18 -15.62 12.02
N GLY A 100 -8.90 -15.97 10.75
CA GLY A 100 -9.14 -17.30 10.20
C GLY A 100 -8.35 -18.38 10.94
N PHE A 101 -7.03 -18.21 11.07
CA PHE A 101 -6.16 -19.17 11.76
C PHE A 101 -6.44 -19.28 13.27
N SER A 102 -6.94 -18.21 13.90
CA SER A 102 -7.27 -18.18 15.33
C SER A 102 -8.68 -18.69 15.65
N GLY A 103 -9.28 -19.51 14.77
CA GLY A 103 -10.63 -20.06 14.97
C GLY A 103 -11.74 -19.01 15.01
N GLY A 104 -11.55 -17.87 14.34
CA GLY A 104 -12.53 -16.78 14.29
C GLY A 104 -12.35 -15.70 15.36
N ASN A 105 -11.32 -15.76 16.21
CA ASN A 105 -11.07 -14.76 17.25
C ASN A 105 -10.71 -13.38 16.64
N TRP A 106 -11.66 -12.43 16.72
CA TRP A 106 -11.51 -11.09 16.15
C TRP A 106 -10.47 -10.24 16.89
N ILE A 107 -10.20 -10.51 18.16
CA ILE A 107 -9.22 -9.74 18.97
C ILE A 107 -7.81 -9.97 18.42
N CYS A 108 -7.46 -11.22 18.09
CA CYS A 108 -6.18 -11.56 17.48
C CYS A 108 -5.97 -10.80 16.16
N GLY A 109 -7.00 -10.76 15.31
CA GLY A 109 -6.95 -9.98 14.07
C GLY A 109 -6.75 -8.49 14.30
N VAL A 110 -7.49 -7.90 15.26
CA VAL A 110 -7.35 -6.46 15.59
C VAL A 110 -5.93 -6.18 16.08
N ILE A 111 -5.39 -7.00 16.98
CA ILE A 111 -4.04 -6.83 17.51
C ILE A 111 -3.02 -6.80 16.36
N VAL A 112 -3.07 -7.77 15.44
CA VAL A 112 -2.12 -7.80 14.31
C VAL A 112 -2.28 -6.61 13.38
N PHE A 113 -3.52 -6.19 13.11
CA PHE A 113 -3.77 -4.99 12.33
C PHE A 113 -3.20 -3.72 12.99
N LEU A 114 -3.29 -3.60 14.32
CA LEU A 114 -2.68 -2.51 15.07
C LEU A 114 -1.15 -2.55 14.96
N PHE A 115 -0.53 -3.72 15.18
CA PHE A 115 0.91 -3.88 15.01
C PHE A 115 1.35 -3.48 13.60
N PHE A 116 0.65 -3.95 12.57
CA PHE A 116 0.93 -3.58 11.19
C PHE A 116 0.79 -2.06 10.94
N SER A 117 -0.26 -1.44 11.48
CA SER A 117 -0.54 -0.02 11.27
C SER A 117 0.46 0.91 11.95
N PHE A 118 1.03 0.49 13.08
CA PHE A 118 2.03 1.25 13.83
C PHE A 118 3.47 0.83 13.54
N ASP A 119 3.67 -0.13 12.64
CA ASP A 119 5.00 -0.55 12.23
C ASP A 119 5.66 0.54 11.37
N THR A 120 6.83 0.99 11.82
CA THR A 120 7.57 2.08 11.16
C THR A 120 8.11 1.67 9.79
N ILE A 121 8.42 0.39 9.57
CA ILE A 121 8.86 -0.12 8.27
C ILE A 121 7.68 -0.07 7.31
N VAL A 122 6.50 -0.55 7.73
CA VAL A 122 5.29 -0.49 6.89
C VAL A 122 5.00 0.95 6.47
N PHE A 123 5.01 1.89 7.42
CA PHE A 123 4.77 3.30 7.14
C PHE A 123 5.80 3.89 6.16
N ASN A 124 7.09 3.64 6.41
CA ASN A 124 8.16 4.17 5.57
C ASN A 124 8.11 3.57 4.17
N THR A 125 7.91 2.26 4.02
CA THR A 125 7.90 1.60 2.72
C THR A 125 6.67 1.98 1.88
N HIS A 126 5.49 2.12 2.49
CA HIS A 126 4.26 2.47 1.75
C HIS A 126 4.17 3.95 1.37
N ARG A 127 5.01 4.81 1.93
CA ARG A 127 5.08 6.23 1.56
C ARG A 127 5.71 6.45 0.18
N PHE A 128 6.56 5.53 -0.28
CA PHE A 128 7.30 5.62 -1.54
C PHE A 128 6.78 4.60 -2.55
N LEU A 129 6.92 4.90 -3.85
CA LEU A 129 6.47 4.00 -4.93
C LEU A 129 7.48 2.87 -5.18
N LEU A 130 7.69 2.03 -4.17
CA LEU A 130 8.57 0.85 -4.21
C LEU A 130 7.81 -0.40 -4.66
N LEU A 131 8.52 -1.47 -5.01
CA LEU A 131 7.89 -2.73 -5.43
C LEU A 131 7.30 -3.51 -4.24
N ASP A 132 7.86 -3.32 -3.04
CA ASP A 132 7.57 -4.09 -1.84
C ASP A 132 6.10 -3.97 -1.37
N PRO A 133 5.44 -2.80 -1.35
CA PRO A 133 4.03 -2.70 -0.99
C PRO A 133 3.10 -3.49 -1.92
N VAL A 134 3.39 -3.48 -3.21
CA VAL A 134 2.63 -4.26 -4.21
C VAL A 134 2.87 -5.75 -3.97
N ALA A 135 4.13 -6.16 -3.80
CA ALA A 135 4.49 -7.55 -3.54
C ALA A 135 3.86 -8.07 -2.24
N LEU A 136 3.90 -7.29 -1.16
CA LEU A 136 3.28 -7.62 0.13
C LEU A 136 1.78 -7.87 -0.03
N PHE A 137 1.06 -6.94 -0.68
CA PHE A 137 -0.38 -7.07 -0.89
C PHE A 137 -0.72 -8.36 -1.63
N PHE A 138 -0.06 -8.65 -2.76
CA PHE A 138 -0.34 -9.86 -3.53
C PHE A 138 0.11 -11.14 -2.83
N THR A 139 1.17 -11.08 -2.02
CA THR A 139 1.60 -12.20 -1.18
C THR A 139 0.54 -12.52 -0.14
N LEU A 140 0.04 -11.51 0.59
CA LEU A 140 -1.04 -11.70 1.57
C LEU A 140 -2.32 -12.19 0.90
N LEU A 141 -2.65 -11.66 -0.28
CA LEU A 141 -3.80 -12.10 -1.06
C LEU A 141 -3.68 -13.55 -1.53
N SER A 142 -2.47 -14.03 -1.83
CA SER A 142 -2.24 -15.42 -2.24
C SER A 142 -2.36 -16.43 -1.09
N VAL A 143 -2.11 -15.99 0.15
CA VAL A 143 -2.22 -16.82 1.35
C VAL A 143 -3.67 -16.88 1.85
N TYR A 144 -4.45 -15.82 1.60
CA TYR A 144 -5.85 -15.71 1.99
C TYR A 144 -6.77 -16.56 1.12
#